data_AF-A0A382GX70-F1
#
_entry.id   AF-A0A382GX70-F1
#
_cell.length_a   1.000
_cell.length_b   1.000
_cell.length_c   1.000
_cell.angle_alpha   90.00
_cell.angle_beta   90.00
_cell.angle_gamma   90.00
#
_symmetry.space_group_name_H-M   'P 1'
#
loop_
_entity.id
_entity.type
_entity.pdbx_description
1 polymer ?
#
loop_
_entity_poly.entity_id
_entity_poly.type
_entity_poly.pdbx_seq_one_letter_code
_entity_poly.pdbx_strand_id
1 'polypeptide(L)'
;AKFSPLNDIIVGGRKVCGNAQTRKKGVLLQHGTMLLDVNVEKMFTVLKVPKEKISDKAIEDVKQRVFGIGKKFELVASAMKDSASETFSADLSFEDITEEEERQRQTLDSEKYSSKEWNFKR
;
A
#
# COMPACT_ATOMS: atom_id res chain seq x y z
N ALA A 1 -8.59 10.60 11.83
CA ALA A 1 -8.42 9.21 11.34
C ALA A 1 -8.34 8.28 12.55
N LYS A 2 -8.61 6.98 12.40
CA LYS A 2 -8.38 5.99 13.47
C LYS A 2 -7.76 4.71 12.93
N PHE A 3 -6.91 4.10 13.73
CA PHE A 3 -6.45 2.73 13.49
C PHE A 3 -7.64 1.77 13.68
N SER A 4 -7.74 0.80 12.77
CA SER A 4 -8.70 -0.29 12.84
C SER A 4 -7.94 -1.60 12.69
N PRO A 5 -7.90 -2.44 13.73
CA PRO A 5 -7.27 -3.75 13.65
C PRO A 5 -7.83 -4.57 12.47
N LEU A 6 -7.00 -5.36 11.77
CA LEU A 6 -5.62 -5.70 12.14
C LEU A 6 -4.55 -4.70 11.66
N ASN A 7 -4.81 -3.95 10.60
CA ASN A 7 -3.77 -3.20 9.88
C ASN A 7 -4.28 -1.99 9.10
N ASP A 8 -5.51 -1.54 9.35
CA ASP A 8 -6.19 -0.54 8.54
C ASP A 8 -6.18 0.84 9.19
N ILE A 9 -6.21 1.88 8.37
CA ILE A 9 -6.53 3.24 8.82
C ILE A 9 -7.85 3.66 8.18
N ILE A 10 -8.75 4.17 9.02
CA ILE A 10 -10.11 4.55 8.67
C ILE A 10 -10.31 6.06 8.87
N VAL A 11 -10.94 6.71 7.89
CA VAL A 11 -11.39 8.11 7.95
C VAL A 11 -12.87 8.16 7.60
N GLY A 12 -13.69 8.72 8.50
CA GLY A 12 -15.15 8.80 8.29
C GLY A 12 -15.83 7.44 8.04
N GLY A 13 -15.38 6.39 8.73
CA GLY A 13 -15.91 5.03 8.57
C GLY A 13 -15.37 4.27 7.35
N ARG A 14 -14.52 4.90 6.52
CA ARG A 14 -13.98 4.31 5.28
C ARG A 14 -12.48 4.08 5.35
N LYS A 15 -12.02 2.94 4.85
CA LYS A 15 -10.61 2.55 4.76
C LYS A 15 -9.88 3.39 3.72
N VAL A 16 -8.71 3.91 4.12
CA VAL A 16 -7.81 4.71 3.28
C VAL A 16 -6.41 4.12 3.17
N CYS A 17 -6.06 3.19 4.05
CA CYS A 17 -4.73 2.60 4.11
C CYS A 17 -4.82 1.16 4.62
N GLY A 18 -3.96 0.30 4.08
CA GLY A 18 -3.74 -1.06 4.57
C GLY A 18 -2.24 -1.29 4.74
N ASN A 19 -1.85 -1.85 5.88
CA ASN A 19 -0.44 -2.01 6.24
C ASN A 19 -0.04 -3.48 6.33
N ALA A 20 1.24 -3.77 6.18
CA ALA A 20 1.80 -5.09 6.43
C ALA A 20 3.23 -4.95 6.97
N GLN A 21 3.70 -6.01 7.61
CA GLN A 21 4.95 -6.02 8.33
C GLN A 21 5.69 -7.34 8.11
N THR A 22 7.00 -7.28 7.93
CA THR A 22 7.89 -8.45 7.93
C THR A 22 9.04 -8.26 8.93
N ARG A 23 9.38 -9.31 9.67
CA ARG A 23 10.53 -9.34 10.59
C ARG A 23 11.48 -10.44 10.17
N LYS A 24 12.72 -10.09 9.81
CA LYS A 24 13.71 -11.06 9.32
C LYS A 24 15.13 -10.59 9.62
N LYS A 25 15.99 -11.49 10.10
CA LYS A 25 17.42 -11.20 10.40
C LYS A 25 17.62 -9.95 11.27
N GLY A 26 16.78 -9.77 12.28
CA GLY A 26 16.84 -8.59 13.17
C GLY A 26 16.29 -7.29 12.58
N VAL A 27 15.84 -7.29 11.31
CA VAL A 27 15.28 -6.11 10.63
C VAL A 27 13.76 -6.18 10.60
N LEU A 28 13.13 -5.02 10.83
CA LEU A 28 11.70 -4.78 10.70
C LEU A 28 11.43 -3.99 9.40
N LEU A 29 10.63 -4.56 8.51
CA LEU A 29 10.07 -3.85 7.35
C LEU A 29 8.58 -3.59 7.60
N GLN A 30 8.21 -2.32 7.74
CA GLN A 30 6.82 -1.87 7.74
C GLN A 30 6.52 -1.24 6.38
N HIS A 31 5.48 -1.71 5.69
CA HIS A 31 5.02 -1.11 4.45
C HIS A 31 3.48 -1.05 4.42
N GLY A 32 2.94 -0.32 3.45
CA GLY A 32 1.50 -0.25 3.28
C GLY A 32 1.12 0.48 2.01
N THR A 33 -0.19 0.66 1.85
CA THR A 33 -0.78 1.45 0.77
C THR A 33 -1.47 2.67 1.36
N MET A 34 -1.45 3.78 0.62
CA MET A 34 -2.33 4.92 0.88
C MET A 34 -3.16 5.17 -0.37
N LEU A 35 -4.48 5.08 -0.23
CA LEU A 35 -5.41 5.30 -1.32
C LEU A 35 -5.53 6.80 -1.58
N LEU A 36 -4.85 7.28 -2.62
CA LEU A 36 -5.01 8.66 -3.11
C LEU A 36 -6.30 8.80 -3.91
N ASP A 37 -6.52 7.84 -4.80
CA ASP A 37 -7.73 7.62 -5.60
C ASP A 37 -7.98 6.11 -5.73
N VAL A 38 -9.24 5.71 -5.97
CA VAL A 38 -9.62 4.31 -6.11
C VAL A 38 -10.77 4.13 -7.09
N ASN A 39 -10.51 3.36 -8.15
CA ASN A 39 -11.58 2.82 -8.99
C ASN A 39 -12.02 1.46 -8.43
N VAL A 40 -13.09 1.48 -7.65
CA VAL A 40 -13.62 0.27 -6.99
C VAL A 40 -14.06 -0.76 -8.02
N GLU A 41 -14.70 -0.36 -9.11
CA GLU A 41 -15.16 -1.31 -10.14
C GLU A 41 -14.00 -2.09 -10.76
N LYS A 42 -12.94 -1.40 -11.18
CA LYS A 42 -11.72 -2.03 -11.69
C LYS A 42 -11.04 -2.90 -10.64
N MET A 43 -11.05 -2.50 -9.37
CA MET A 43 -10.48 -3.32 -8.29
C MET A 43 -11.17 -4.69 -8.21
N PHE A 44 -12.50 -4.75 -8.38
CA PHE A 44 -13.24 -6.03 -8.36
C PHE A 44 -13.01 -6.89 -9.60
N THR A 45 -12.59 -6.34 -10.74
CA THR A 45 -12.27 -7.14 -11.93
C THR A 45 -10.93 -7.86 -11.81
N VAL A 46 -10.01 -7.35 -10.99
CA VAL A 46 -8.65 -7.91 -10.85
C VAL A 46 -8.44 -8.68 -9.55
N LEU A 47 -9.18 -8.34 -8.49
CA LEU A 47 -9.08 -9.06 -7.22
C LEU A 47 -9.86 -10.37 -7.29
N LYS A 48 -9.29 -11.41 -6.69
CA LYS A 48 -9.97 -12.71 -6.53
C LYS A 48 -10.99 -12.61 -5.39
N VAL A 49 -12.12 -11.97 -5.67
CA VAL A 49 -13.22 -11.80 -4.72
C VAL A 49 -14.13 -13.04 -4.78
N PRO A 50 -14.60 -13.61 -3.65
CA PRO A 50 -15.60 -14.68 -3.65
C PRO A 50 -16.85 -14.25 -4.43
N LYS A 51 -17.46 -15.15 -5.21
CA LYS A 51 -18.64 -14.84 -6.05
C LYS A 51 -19.78 -14.17 -5.27
N GLU A 52 -19.95 -14.55 -4.00
CA GLU A 52 -20.94 -13.96 -3.07
C GLU A 52 -20.76 -12.45 -2.86
N LYS A 53 -19.53 -11.95 -3.01
CA LYS A 53 -19.16 -10.54 -2.88
C LYS A 53 -19.11 -9.80 -4.23
N ILE A 54 -19.44 -10.46 -5.35
CA ILE A 54 -19.52 -9.88 -6.69
C ILE A 54 -21.00 -9.73 -7.10
N SER A 55 -21.82 -9.20 -6.19
CA SER A 55 -23.15 -8.68 -6.55
C SER A 55 -23.09 -7.15 -6.59
N ASP A 56 -23.96 -6.51 -7.37
CA ASP A 56 -24.01 -5.04 -7.44
C ASP A 56 -24.17 -4.40 -6.07
N LYS A 57 -24.95 -5.04 -5.19
CA LYS A 57 -25.10 -4.64 -3.78
C LYS A 57 -23.79 -4.73 -3.00
N ALA A 58 -23.01 -5.80 -3.19
CA ALA A 58 -21.72 -5.95 -2.53
C ALA A 58 -20.66 -4.96 -3.06
N ILE A 59 -20.72 -4.61 -4.35
CA ILE A 59 -19.86 -3.56 -4.92
C ILE A 59 -20.22 -2.20 -4.30
N GLU A 60 -21.51 -1.87 -4.21
CA GLU A 60 -21.99 -0.64 -3.59
C GLU A 60 -21.58 -0.57 -2.11
N ASP A 61 -21.75 -1.68 -1.36
CA ASP A 61 -21.31 -1.78 0.04
C ASP A 61 -19.80 -1.53 0.20
N VAL A 62 -18.96 -1.93 -0.76
CA VAL A 62 -17.51 -1.68 -0.72
C VAL A 62 -17.16 -0.26 -1.16
N LYS A 63 -17.88 0.32 -2.13
CA LYS A 63 -17.77 1.76 -2.45
C LYS A 63 -18.01 2.62 -1.22
N GLN A 64 -18.94 2.20 -0.34
CA GLN A 64 -19.19 2.88 0.93
C GLN A 64 -18.12 2.63 2.00
N ARG A 65 -17.22 1.66 1.83
CA ARG A 65 -16.21 1.26 2.84
C ARG A 65 -14.78 1.63 2.48
N VAL A 66 -14.46 1.92 1.23
CA VAL A 66 -13.11 2.25 0.75
C VAL A 66 -13.16 3.57 0.01
N PHE A 67 -12.24 4.49 0.28
CA PHE A 67 -12.16 5.73 -0.48
C PHE A 67 -10.72 6.25 -0.62
N GLY A 68 -10.49 7.00 -1.70
CA GLY A 68 -9.27 7.75 -1.90
C GLY A 68 -9.33 9.10 -1.19
N ILE A 69 -8.24 9.52 -0.54
CA ILE A 69 -8.20 10.78 0.22
C ILE A 69 -8.21 12.03 -0.69
N GLY A 70 -8.15 11.87 -2.02
CA GLY A 70 -8.26 12.96 -2.99
C GLY A 70 -7.12 13.96 -2.90
N LYS A 71 -5.95 13.52 -2.44
CA LYS A 71 -4.74 14.34 -2.31
C LYS A 71 -3.72 13.93 -3.36
N LYS A 72 -2.93 14.91 -3.80
CA LYS A 72 -1.77 14.68 -4.67
C LYS A 72 -0.71 13.87 -3.94
N PHE A 73 0.05 13.07 -4.69
CA PHE A 73 1.09 12.21 -4.14
C PHE A 73 2.14 13.00 -3.35
N GLU A 74 2.60 14.13 -3.89
CA GLU A 74 3.69 14.94 -3.32
C GLU A 74 3.31 15.48 -1.95
N LEU A 75 2.06 15.92 -1.79
CA LEU A 75 1.54 16.40 -0.50
C LEU A 75 1.55 15.28 0.55
N VAL A 76 1.15 14.08 0.15
CA VAL A 76 1.09 12.93 1.04
C VAL A 76 2.49 12.43 1.38
N ALA A 77 3.38 12.33 0.39
CA ALA A 77 4.77 11.94 0.59
C ALA A 77 5.48 12.90 1.55
N SER A 78 5.33 14.21 1.35
CA SER A 78 5.91 15.23 2.25
C SER A 78 5.35 15.07 3.67
N ALA A 79 4.03 14.97 3.84
CA ALA A 79 3.42 14.81 5.15
C ALA A 79 3.87 13.53 5.87
N MET A 80 4.06 12.42 5.14
CA MET A 80 4.59 11.18 5.70
C MET A 80 6.05 11.32 6.11
N LYS A 81 6.88 11.97 5.28
CA LYS A 81 8.29 12.25 5.58
C LYS A 81 8.42 13.11 6.83
N ASP A 82 7.67 14.21 6.91
CA ASP A 82 7.72 15.16 8.03
C ASP A 82 7.25 14.48 9.33
N SER A 83 6.15 13.72 9.28
CA SER A 83 5.64 12.98 10.44
C SER A 83 6.59 11.88 10.90
N ALA A 84 7.24 11.16 9.97
CA ALA A 84 8.23 10.16 10.31
C ALA A 84 9.50 10.79 10.92
N SER A 85 9.94 11.93 10.37
CA SER A 85 11.09 12.70 10.87
C SER A 85 10.86 13.10 12.33
N GLU A 86 9.69 13.66 12.64
CA GLU A 86 9.30 14.02 14.00
C GLU A 86 9.21 12.79 14.92
N THR A 87 8.48 11.76 14.49
CA THR A 87 8.20 10.55 15.29
C THR A 87 9.48 9.81 15.68
N PHE A 88 10.43 9.72 14.75
CA PHE A 88 11.69 9.00 14.97
C PHE A 88 12.84 9.92 15.37
N SER A 89 12.61 11.23 15.51
CA SER A 89 13.65 12.24 15.74
C SER A 89 14.82 12.08 14.77
N ALA A 90 14.49 11.91 13.49
CA ALA A 90 15.43 11.68 12.39
C ALA A 90 15.28 12.78 11.33
N ASP A 91 16.38 13.11 10.65
CA ASP A 91 16.36 14.01 9.50
C ASP A 91 16.18 13.17 8.22
N LEU A 92 14.97 13.17 7.66
CA LEU A 92 14.66 12.43 6.45
C LEU A 92 14.57 13.38 5.26
N SER A 93 15.28 13.01 4.19
CA SER A 93 15.24 13.65 2.87
C SER A 93 14.68 12.70 1.82
N PHE A 94 14.19 13.27 0.72
CA PHE A 94 13.97 12.50 -0.50
C PHE A 94 15.30 12.38 -1.24
N GLU A 95 15.61 11.17 -1.69
CA GLU A 95 16.78 10.87 -2.50
C GLU A 95 16.34 10.12 -3.74
N ASP A 96 17.06 10.35 -4.85
CA ASP A 96 16.89 9.57 -6.06
C ASP A 96 17.55 8.20 -5.90
N ILE A 97 17.00 7.21 -6.61
CA ILE A 97 17.57 5.87 -6.64
C ILE A 97 18.97 5.93 -7.28
N THR A 98 19.96 5.38 -6.60
CA THR A 98 21.34 5.32 -7.09
C THR A 98 21.49 4.28 -8.22
N GLU A 99 22.54 4.40 -9.04
CA GLU A 99 22.84 3.40 -10.08
C GLU A 99 23.03 1.99 -9.52
N GLU A 100 23.60 1.88 -8.31
CA GLU A 100 23.78 0.61 -7.61
C GLU A 100 22.43 -0.02 -7.23
N GLU A 101 21.54 0.76 -6.61
CA GLU A 101 20.20 0.31 -6.23
C GLU A 101 19.36 -0.05 -7.46
N GLU A 102 19.48 0.71 -8.54
CA GLU A 102 18.80 0.40 -9.80
C GLU A 102 19.32 -0.91 -10.40
N ARG A 103 20.63 -1.16 -10.37
CA ARG A 103 21.21 -2.45 -10.79
C ARG A 103 20.67 -3.59 -9.94
N GLN A 104 20.64 -3.44 -8.61
CA GLN A 104 20.08 -4.44 -7.70
C GLN A 104 18.59 -4.68 -7.95
N ARG A 105 17.82 -3.63 -8.20
CA ARG A 105 16.40 -3.69 -8.56
C ARG A 105 16.21 -4.51 -9.83
N GLN A 106 16.99 -4.26 -10.88
CA GLN A 106 16.91 -4.98 -12.15
C GLN A 106 17.25 -6.48 -12.01
N THR A 107 18.28 -6.81 -11.22
CA THR A 107 18.59 -8.21 -10.90
C THR A 107 17.43 -8.88 -10.18
N LEU A 108 16.90 -8.26 -9.12
CA LEU A 108 15.77 -8.80 -8.36
C LEU A 108 14.49 -8.92 -9.20
N ASP A 109 14.24 -7.98 -10.10
CA ASP A 109 13.12 -8.03 -11.02
C ASP A 109 13.22 -9.24 -11.94
N SER A 110 14.34 -9.38 -12.65
CA SER A 110 14.55 -10.42 -13.65
C SER A 110 14.67 -11.84 -13.04
N GLU A 111 15.35 -11.99 -11.92
CA GLU A 111 15.60 -13.30 -11.31
C GLU A 111 14.48 -13.77 -10.38
N LYS A 112 13.60 -12.85 -9.95
CA LYS A 112 12.65 -13.16 -8.89
C LYS A 112 11.28 -12.54 -9.11
N TYR A 113 11.12 -11.23 -8.98
CA TYR A 113 9.80 -10.60 -8.83
C TYR A 113 8.95 -10.62 -10.11
N SER A 114 9.57 -10.71 -11.29
CA SER A 114 8.86 -10.92 -12.57
C SER A 114 8.60 -12.40 -12.89
N SER A 115 9.22 -13.34 -12.17
CA SER A 115 9.07 -14.78 -12.46
C SER A 115 7.68 -15.31 -12.08
N LYS A 116 7.12 -16.20 -12.92
CA LYS A 116 5.88 -16.92 -12.57
C LYS A 116 6.08 -17.82 -11.35
N GLU A 117 7.23 -18.46 -11.23
CA GLU A 117 7.53 -19.32 -10.08
C GLU A 117 7.37 -18.55 -8.77
N TRP A 118 7.94 -17.34 -8.68
CA TRP A 118 7.77 -16.48 -7.51
C TRP A 118 6.32 -16.03 -7.32
N ASN A 119 5.69 -15.47 -8.37
CA ASN A 119 4.37 -14.86 -8.28
C ASN A 119 3.24 -15.86 -7.99
N PHE A 120 3.43 -17.14 -8.32
CA PHE A 120 2.47 -18.21 -8.04
C PHE A 120 2.90 -19.13 -6.89
N LYS A 121 4.00 -18.81 -6.20
CA LYS A 121 4.44 -19.52 -4.99
C LYS A 121 3.42 -19.30 -3.88
N ARG A 122 2.83 -20.37 -3.36
CA ARG A 122 1.93 -20.36 -2.21
C ARG A 122 2.68 -20.59 -0.92
#